data_AF-A0A7J9AXV5-F1
#
_entry.id   AF-A0A7J9AXV5-F1
#
_cell.length_a   1.000
_cell.length_b   1.000
_cell.length_c   1.000
_cell.angle_alpha   90.00
_cell.angle_beta   90.00
_cell.angle_gamma   90.00
#
_symmetry.space_group_name_H-M   'P 1'
#
loop_
_entity.id
_entity.type
_entity.pdbx_description
1 polymer ?
#
loop_
_entity_poly.entity_id
_entity_poly.type
_entity_poly.pdbx_seq_one_letter_code
_entity_poly.pdbx_strand_id
1 'polypeptide(L)'
;MENNNSSEERPTVMVTNDDGIDAPGLRALVRVLISSNLFRVLVCAPASEQSAVSHSITWRHPVSVKQVDINGAIAYAVFGTPADCASLGISKELFSFVPDLVVFWLVYSGTVAGAREAFFNGIPAVSVSYDWVGGKSSVDDYTLAAEACLPIFRAILDEIKNKTYPLNGFLNIDLPTDIANHK
;
A
#
# COMPACT_ATOMS: atom_id res chain seq x y z
N MET A 1 25.25 22.53 -25.00
CA MET A 1 23.78 22.55 -25.04
C MET A 1 23.33 21.37 -24.20
N GLU A 2 23.13 21.61 -22.91
CA GLU A 2 22.61 20.61 -21.99
C GLU A 2 21.10 20.50 -22.20
N ASN A 3 20.66 19.38 -22.76
CA ASN A 3 19.25 19.02 -22.71
C ASN A 3 18.96 18.47 -21.31
N ASN A 4 18.69 19.38 -20.37
CA ASN A 4 18.03 19.04 -19.10
C ASN A 4 16.60 18.63 -19.40
N ASN A 5 16.41 17.35 -19.71
CA ASN A 5 15.11 16.69 -19.69
C ASN A 5 15.12 15.65 -18.56
N SER A 6 15.33 16.11 -17.32
CA SER A 6 14.99 15.30 -16.15
C SER A 6 13.48 15.38 -15.99
N SER A 7 12.74 14.54 -16.71
CA SER A 7 11.44 14.12 -16.21
C SER A 7 11.68 13.56 -14.81
N GLU A 8 11.29 14.29 -13.76
CA GLU A 8 11.44 13.77 -12.40
C GLU A 8 10.81 12.38 -12.36
N GLU A 9 11.60 11.38 -12.00
CA GLU A 9 11.12 10.02 -11.98
C GLU A 9 10.03 9.92 -10.91
N ARG A 10 8.84 9.46 -11.31
CA ARG A 10 7.69 9.37 -10.41
C ARG A 10 8.02 8.46 -9.22
N PRO A 11 7.75 8.89 -7.98
CA PRO A 11 7.98 8.05 -6.81
C PRO A 11 7.20 6.74 -6.91
N THR A 12 7.81 5.68 -6.41
CA THR A 12 7.27 4.32 -6.46
C THR A 12 6.54 4.01 -5.17
N VAL A 13 5.24 3.73 -5.26
CA VAL A 13 4.39 3.34 -4.13
C VAL A 13 4.02 1.88 -4.28
N MET A 14 4.31 1.08 -3.26
CA MET A 14 3.84 -0.31 -3.19
C MET A 14 2.61 -0.41 -2.31
N VAL A 15 1.59 -1.10 -2.80
CA VAL A 15 0.34 -1.36 -2.08
C VAL A 15 0.25 -2.82 -1.67
N THR A 16 -0.20 -3.05 -0.44
CA THR A 16 -0.50 -4.37 0.12
C THR A 16 -1.71 -4.29 1.07
N ASN A 17 -2.18 -5.43 1.58
CA ASN A 17 -3.26 -5.55 2.56
C ASN A 17 -3.27 -6.94 3.22
N ASP A 18 -4.26 -7.19 4.07
CA ASP A 18 -4.61 -8.52 4.58
C ASP A 18 -5.90 -9.11 3.98
N ASP A 19 -6.79 -8.31 3.39
CA ASP A 19 -8.03 -8.80 2.75
C ASP A 19 -7.79 -9.53 1.39
N GLY A 20 -6.58 -9.43 0.84
CA GLY A 20 -6.17 -10.06 -0.42
C GLY A 20 -6.23 -9.14 -1.65
N ILE A 21 -5.59 -9.57 -2.74
CA ILE A 21 -5.34 -8.75 -3.94
C ILE A 21 -6.60 -8.33 -4.72
N ASP A 22 -7.69 -9.06 -4.55
CA ASP A 22 -8.98 -8.77 -5.18
C ASP A 22 -9.92 -7.96 -4.27
N ALA A 23 -9.47 -7.62 -3.05
CA ALA A 23 -10.28 -6.87 -2.10
C ALA A 23 -10.69 -5.49 -2.66
N PRO A 24 -11.95 -5.07 -2.46
CA PRO A 24 -12.47 -3.83 -3.03
C PRO A 24 -11.70 -2.59 -2.55
N GLY A 25 -11.28 -2.58 -1.28
CA GLY A 25 -10.49 -1.49 -0.71
C GLY A 25 -9.12 -1.32 -1.38
N LEU A 26 -8.37 -2.42 -1.53
CA LEU A 26 -7.07 -2.41 -2.23
C LEU A 26 -7.24 -1.98 -3.69
N ARG A 27 -8.25 -2.54 -4.39
CA ARG A 27 -8.52 -2.19 -5.79
C ARG A 27 -8.89 -0.71 -5.96
N ALA A 28 -9.67 -0.15 -5.02
CA ALA A 28 -10.00 1.27 -5.01
C ALA A 28 -8.75 2.14 -4.81
N LEU A 29 -7.91 1.83 -3.82
CA LEU A 29 -6.66 2.55 -3.58
C LEU A 29 -5.74 2.52 -4.81
N VAL A 30 -5.50 1.34 -5.38
CA VAL A 30 -4.64 1.19 -6.56
C VAL A 30 -5.18 2.01 -7.74
N ARG A 31 -6.49 1.97 -7.98
CA ARG A 31 -7.13 2.77 -9.03
C ARG A 31 -6.94 4.27 -8.82
N VAL A 32 -7.07 4.76 -7.59
CA VAL A 32 -6.88 6.18 -7.24
C VAL A 32 -5.42 6.60 -7.44
N LEU A 33 -4.46 5.79 -6.99
CA LEU A 33 -3.03 6.04 -7.18
C LEU A 33 -2.66 6.12 -8.66
N ILE A 34 -3.15 5.18 -9.48
CA ILE A 34 -2.93 5.15 -10.93
C ILE A 34 -3.57 6.36 -11.61
N SER A 35 -4.84 6.64 -11.31
CA SER A 35 -5.60 7.76 -11.89
C SER A 35 -4.99 9.12 -11.55
N SER A 36 -4.31 9.24 -10.41
CA SER A 36 -3.59 10.46 -10.05
C SER A 36 -2.42 10.78 -10.99
N ASN A 37 -1.90 9.75 -11.69
CA ASN A 37 -0.73 9.81 -12.57
C ASN A 37 0.58 10.27 -11.89
N LEU A 38 0.61 10.33 -10.55
CA LEU A 38 1.76 10.81 -9.79
C LEU A 38 2.76 9.73 -9.40
N PHE A 39 2.29 8.50 -9.30
CA PHE A 39 3.06 7.40 -8.73
C PHE A 39 3.31 6.31 -9.77
N ARG A 40 4.45 5.64 -9.63
CA ARG A 40 4.61 4.29 -10.16
C ARG A 40 4.01 3.32 -9.13
N VAL A 41 3.00 2.54 -9.53
CA VAL A 41 2.27 1.69 -8.58
C VAL A 41 2.72 0.24 -8.70
N LEU A 42 3.15 -0.32 -7.58
CA LEU A 42 3.44 -1.74 -7.39
C LEU A 42 2.39 -2.34 -6.47
N VAL A 43 2.00 -3.59 -6.69
CA VAL A 43 1.04 -4.30 -5.83
C VAL A 43 1.61 -5.66 -5.46
N CYS A 44 1.75 -5.91 -4.16
CA CYS A 44 2.15 -7.21 -3.65
C CYS A 44 1.22 -7.55 -2.49
N ALA A 45 0.26 -8.43 -2.70
CA ALA A 45 -0.80 -8.70 -1.74
C ALA A 45 -1.13 -10.20 -1.66
N PRO A 46 -1.73 -10.66 -0.56
CA PRO A 46 -2.14 -12.06 -0.44
C PRO A 46 -3.08 -12.49 -1.56
N ALA A 47 -2.96 -13.74 -2.01
CA ALA A 47 -3.85 -14.31 -3.03
C ALA A 47 -5.29 -14.52 -2.54
N SER A 48 -5.50 -14.53 -1.23
CA SER A 48 -6.80 -14.68 -0.56
C SER A 48 -6.82 -13.84 0.74
N GLU A 49 -7.98 -13.70 1.36
CA GLU A 49 -8.12 -13.09 2.69
C GLU A 49 -7.19 -13.79 3.72
N GLN A 50 -6.50 -12.97 4.51
CA GLN A 50 -5.57 -13.31 5.57
C GLN A 50 -5.81 -12.42 6.81
N SER A 51 -7.03 -11.91 6.99
CA SER A 51 -7.35 -11.02 8.11
C SER A 51 -7.14 -11.75 9.44
N ALA A 52 -6.65 -11.01 10.44
CA ALA A 52 -6.31 -11.51 11.78
C ALA A 52 -5.12 -12.51 11.91
N VAL A 53 -4.25 -12.64 10.90
CA VAL A 53 -3.04 -13.51 10.99
C VAL A 53 -1.87 -12.92 11.79
N SER A 54 -2.04 -11.78 12.46
CA SER A 54 -0.97 -11.04 13.16
C SER A 54 0.25 -10.76 12.25
N HIS A 55 1.40 -10.44 12.83
CA HIS A 55 2.67 -10.28 12.10
C HIS A 55 3.37 -11.63 11.92
N SER A 56 2.72 -12.54 11.20
CA SER A 56 3.24 -13.87 10.91
C SER A 56 4.11 -13.86 9.66
N ILE A 57 5.24 -14.57 9.69
CA ILE A 57 6.14 -14.75 8.53
C ILE A 57 6.22 -16.24 8.20
N THR A 58 6.11 -16.58 6.92
CA THR A 58 6.24 -17.96 6.45
C THR A 58 7.72 -18.36 6.38
N TRP A 59 8.16 -19.17 7.35
CA TRP A 59 9.56 -19.62 7.41
C TRP A 59 9.78 -21.09 6.99
N ARG A 60 8.77 -21.94 7.17
CA ARG A 60 8.95 -23.41 7.08
C ARG A 60 8.78 -23.99 5.69
N HIS A 61 8.16 -23.25 4.77
CA HIS A 61 7.84 -23.72 3.43
C HIS A 61 8.05 -22.59 2.41
N PRO A 62 8.35 -22.91 1.13
CA PRO A 62 8.49 -21.89 0.10
C PRO A 62 7.19 -21.10 -0.10
N VAL A 63 7.31 -19.78 -0.22
CA VAL A 63 6.19 -18.90 -0.59
C VAL A 63 6.07 -18.88 -2.11
N SER A 64 4.86 -19.16 -2.61
CA SER A 64 4.56 -19.12 -4.05
C SER A 64 4.01 -17.75 -4.44
N VAL A 65 4.31 -17.30 -5.66
CA VAL A 65 3.84 -16.01 -6.19
C VAL A 65 3.26 -16.20 -7.58
N LYS A 66 2.26 -15.38 -7.93
CA LYS A 66 1.66 -15.34 -9.25
C LYS A 66 1.51 -13.89 -9.70
N GLN A 67 2.05 -13.55 -10.86
CA GLN A 67 1.79 -12.26 -11.47
C GLN A 67 0.31 -12.16 -11.88
N VAL A 68 -0.33 -11.04 -11.58
CA VAL A 68 -1.73 -10.78 -11.93
C VAL A 68 -1.85 -9.49 -12.73
N ASP A 69 -2.91 -9.40 -13.53
CA ASP A 69 -3.17 -8.19 -14.31
C ASP A 69 -3.96 -7.17 -13.47
N ILE A 70 -3.34 -6.01 -13.24
CA ILE A 70 -3.97 -4.82 -12.71
C ILE A 70 -3.56 -3.67 -13.61
N ASN A 71 -4.49 -3.20 -14.45
CA ASN A 71 -4.21 -2.19 -15.46
C ASN A 71 -3.56 -0.94 -14.84
N GLY A 72 -2.32 -0.65 -15.25
CA GLY A 72 -1.53 0.49 -14.76
C GLY A 72 -0.62 0.21 -13.57
N ALA A 73 -0.55 -1.03 -13.07
CA ALA A 73 0.36 -1.46 -12.00
C ALA A 73 1.09 -2.77 -12.33
N ILE A 74 2.27 -2.97 -11.75
CA ILE A 74 2.92 -4.28 -11.71
C ILE A 74 2.43 -4.98 -10.44
N ALA A 75 1.76 -6.13 -10.59
CA ALA A 75 1.05 -6.76 -9.49
C ALA A 75 1.37 -8.26 -9.34
N TYR A 76 1.57 -8.69 -8.08
CA TYR A 76 1.76 -10.09 -7.70
C TYR A 76 0.83 -10.48 -6.57
N ALA A 77 0.13 -11.60 -6.77
CA ALA A 77 -0.58 -12.33 -5.74
C ALA A 77 0.38 -13.29 -5.05
N VAL A 78 0.47 -13.21 -3.73
CA VAL A 78 1.38 -14.03 -2.91
C VAL A 78 0.56 -15.05 -2.13
N PHE A 79 0.95 -16.31 -2.20
CA PHE A 79 0.37 -17.39 -1.40
C PHE A 79 1.09 -17.46 -0.04
N GLY A 80 0.95 -16.40 0.75
CA GLY A 80 1.62 -16.19 2.03
C GLY A 80 0.91 -15.12 2.86
N THR A 81 1.56 -14.65 3.92
CA THR A 81 1.01 -13.64 4.83
C THR A 81 1.23 -12.21 4.30
N PRO A 82 0.57 -11.19 4.88
CA PRO A 82 0.84 -9.80 4.51
C PRO A 82 2.29 -9.35 4.78
N ALA A 83 2.97 -9.94 5.78
CA ALA A 83 4.39 -9.69 6.02
C ALA A 83 5.25 -10.30 4.91
N ASP A 84 4.94 -11.53 4.46
CA ASP A 84 5.63 -12.15 3.32
C ASP A 84 5.47 -11.29 2.05
N CYS A 85 4.28 -10.71 1.83
CA CYS A 85 4.01 -9.81 0.71
C CYS A 85 4.89 -8.56 0.76
N ALA A 86 4.95 -7.90 1.92
CA ALA A 86 5.80 -6.73 2.11
C ALA A 86 7.28 -7.07 1.90
N SER A 87 7.77 -8.14 2.52
CA SER A 87 9.16 -8.59 2.42
C SER A 87 9.57 -8.93 0.98
N LEU A 88 8.75 -9.71 0.25
CA LEU A 88 8.99 -10.03 -1.15
C LEU A 88 8.90 -8.81 -2.07
N GLY A 89 8.02 -7.86 -1.74
CA GLY A 89 7.84 -6.65 -2.51
C GLY A 89 8.99 -5.65 -2.38
N ILE A 90 9.70 -5.64 -1.25
CA ILE A 90 10.87 -4.78 -1.02
C ILE A 90 12.21 -5.45 -1.36
N SER A 91 12.25 -6.79 -1.49
CA SER A 91 13.49 -7.56 -1.67
C SER A 91 14.15 -7.42 -3.05
N LYS A 92 13.46 -6.81 -4.03
CA LYS A 92 13.80 -6.76 -5.46
C LYS A 92 13.67 -8.08 -6.23
N GLU A 93 13.17 -9.14 -5.60
CA GLU A 93 12.95 -10.43 -6.29
C GLU A 93 11.73 -10.37 -7.22
N LEU A 94 10.67 -9.64 -6.83
CA LEU A 94 9.45 -9.49 -7.63
C LEU A 94 9.46 -8.25 -8.52
N PHE A 95 10.11 -7.19 -8.07
CA PHE A 95 10.15 -5.89 -8.74
C PHE A 95 11.58 -5.43 -8.95
N SER A 96 11.86 -4.80 -10.09
CA SER A 96 13.20 -4.24 -10.36
C SER A 96 13.52 -2.97 -9.53
N PHE A 97 12.55 -2.47 -8.75
CA PHE A 97 12.64 -1.23 -7.97
C PHE A 97 12.31 -1.52 -6.50
N VAL A 98 12.94 -0.78 -5.59
CA VAL A 98 12.52 -0.71 -4.18
C VAL A 98 11.49 0.42 -4.08
N PRO A 99 10.35 0.20 -3.42
CA PRO A 99 9.36 1.27 -3.25
C PRO A 99 9.90 2.36 -2.33
N ASP A 100 9.57 3.62 -2.66
CA ASP A 100 9.85 4.78 -1.81
C ASP A 100 8.90 4.83 -0.61
N LEU A 101 7.69 4.26 -0.76
CA LEU A 101 6.66 4.19 0.25
C LEU A 101 5.86 2.88 0.13
N VAL A 102 5.61 2.22 1.26
CA VAL A 102 4.66 1.09 1.35
C VAL A 102 3.36 1.56 1.99
N VAL A 103 2.24 1.30 1.32
CA VAL A 103 0.89 1.58 1.83
C VAL A 103 0.18 0.26 2.13
N PHE A 104 -0.20 0.08 3.39
CA PHE A 104 -0.95 -1.06 3.87
C PHE A 104 -2.42 -0.65 4.05
N TRP A 105 -3.31 -1.11 3.19
CA TRP A 105 -4.75 -0.79 3.26
C TRP A 105 -5.51 -1.88 4.00
N LEU A 106 -6.42 -1.51 4.89
CA LEU A 106 -7.26 -2.45 5.64
C LEU A 106 -8.67 -1.89 5.88
N VAL A 107 -9.63 -2.79 6.04
CA VAL A 107 -10.98 -2.48 6.53
C VAL A 107 -10.98 -2.86 8.01
N TYR A 108 -11.17 -1.88 8.91
CA TYR A 108 -11.00 -1.96 10.38
C TYR A 108 -9.57 -1.98 10.90
N SER A 109 -9.28 -1.08 11.85
CA SER A 109 -7.94 -0.95 12.48
C SER A 109 -7.51 -2.27 13.13
N GLY A 110 -6.63 -2.96 12.40
CA GLY A 110 -6.23 -4.33 12.69
C GLY A 110 -4.72 -4.48 12.72
N THR A 111 -4.25 -5.66 12.34
CA THR A 111 -2.82 -5.92 12.32
C THR A 111 -2.17 -5.26 11.10
N VAL A 112 -1.37 -4.23 11.35
CA VAL A 112 -0.58 -3.50 10.34
C VAL A 112 0.70 -4.24 9.93
N ALA A 113 0.58 -5.55 9.70
CA ALA A 113 1.71 -6.46 9.52
C ALA A 113 2.64 -6.04 8.38
N GLY A 114 2.10 -5.74 7.20
CA GLY A 114 2.94 -5.36 6.05
C GLY A 114 3.60 -3.98 6.21
N ALA A 115 2.93 -3.00 6.83
CA ALA A 115 3.54 -1.70 7.12
C ALA A 115 4.68 -1.84 8.14
N ARG A 116 4.49 -2.69 9.16
CA ARG A 116 5.51 -2.99 10.17
C ARG A 116 6.72 -3.71 9.57
N GLU A 117 6.50 -4.66 8.67
CA GLU A 117 7.57 -5.36 7.97
C GLU A 117 8.39 -4.42 7.09
N ALA A 118 7.72 -3.54 6.32
CA ALA A 118 8.39 -2.52 5.52
C ALA A 118 9.25 -1.59 6.40
N PHE A 119 8.71 -1.14 7.53
CA PHE A 119 9.44 -0.33 8.51
C PHE A 119 10.68 -1.04 9.05
N PHE A 120 10.58 -2.33 9.42
CA PHE A 120 11.73 -3.10 9.91
C PHE A 120 12.85 -3.27 8.89
N ASN A 121 12.53 -3.17 7.60
CA ASN A 121 13.48 -3.21 6.50
C ASN A 121 13.93 -1.81 6.05
N GLY A 122 13.63 -0.77 6.82
CA GLY A 122 14.07 0.61 6.57
C GLY A 122 13.31 1.32 5.44
N ILE A 123 12.16 0.80 5.04
CA ILE A 123 11.31 1.41 4.02
C ILE A 123 10.20 2.22 4.71
N PRO A 124 9.99 3.50 4.35
CA PRO A 124 8.86 4.27 4.84
C PRO A 124 7.53 3.57 4.60
N ALA A 125 6.65 3.59 5.59
CA ALA A 125 5.38 2.87 5.54
C ALA A 125 4.22 3.68 6.13
N VAL A 126 3.03 3.44 5.60
CA VAL A 126 1.77 3.99 6.10
C VAL A 126 0.73 2.87 6.14
N SER A 127 0.03 2.73 7.26
CA SER A 127 -1.20 1.95 7.33
C SER A 127 -2.42 2.86 7.25
N VAL A 128 -3.40 2.45 6.45
CA VAL A 128 -4.67 3.15 6.28
C VAL A 128 -5.80 2.19 6.57
N SER A 129 -6.59 2.51 7.59
CA SER A 129 -7.81 1.79 7.93
C SER A 129 -9.02 2.63 7.55
N TYR A 130 -9.99 2.05 6.86
CA TYR A 130 -11.31 2.66 6.67
C TYR A 130 -12.35 1.96 7.57
N ASP A 131 -13.05 2.73 8.39
CA ASP A 131 -14.14 2.26 9.25
C ASP A 131 -15.42 2.01 8.43
N TRP A 132 -15.37 0.96 7.59
CA TRP A 132 -16.49 0.55 6.75
C TRP A 132 -17.61 -0.04 7.61
N VAL A 133 -18.86 0.36 7.40
CA VAL A 133 -19.99 -0.18 8.16
C VAL A 133 -21.07 -0.70 7.22
N GLY A 134 -21.41 -1.99 7.35
CA GLY A 134 -22.46 -2.62 6.55
C GLY A 134 -23.80 -1.89 6.67
N GLY A 135 -24.41 -1.60 5.51
CA GLY A 135 -25.67 -0.85 5.44
C GLY A 135 -25.54 0.67 5.60
N LYS A 136 -24.33 1.19 5.84
CA LYS A 136 -24.04 2.63 5.84
C LYS A 136 -23.01 3.00 4.77
N SER A 137 -21.95 2.21 4.65
CA SER A 137 -20.91 2.34 3.64
C SER A 137 -21.26 1.58 2.36
N SER A 138 -20.71 2.07 1.27
CA SER A 138 -20.78 1.54 -0.08
C SER A 138 -19.38 1.23 -0.61
N VAL A 139 -19.29 0.61 -1.78
CA VAL A 139 -18.00 0.37 -2.45
C VAL A 139 -17.35 1.67 -2.92
N ASP A 140 -18.16 2.68 -3.24
CA ASP A 140 -17.67 3.99 -3.70
C ASP A 140 -16.95 4.74 -2.58
N ASP A 141 -17.31 4.49 -1.32
CA ASP A 141 -16.66 5.11 -0.16
C ASP A 141 -15.19 4.69 -0.01
N TYR A 142 -14.80 3.50 -0.49
CA TYR A 142 -13.38 3.13 -0.56
C TYR A 142 -12.59 4.06 -1.48
N THR A 143 -13.21 4.55 -2.55
CA THR A 143 -12.58 5.48 -3.49
C THR A 143 -12.39 6.84 -2.82
N LEU A 144 -13.44 7.35 -2.15
CA LEU A 144 -13.36 8.62 -1.41
C LEU A 144 -12.31 8.56 -0.29
N ALA A 145 -12.27 7.45 0.46
CA ALA A 145 -11.29 7.21 1.50
C ALA A 145 -9.86 7.21 0.92
N ALA A 146 -9.63 6.54 -0.21
CA ALA A 146 -8.32 6.53 -0.88
C ALA A 146 -7.92 7.90 -1.44
N GLU A 147 -8.87 8.66 -1.98
CA GLU A 147 -8.65 10.04 -2.47
C GLU A 147 -8.25 10.98 -1.33
N ALA A 148 -8.88 10.85 -0.17
CA ALA A 148 -8.54 11.63 1.03
C ALA A 148 -7.09 11.40 1.50
N CYS A 149 -6.50 10.24 1.23
CA CYS A 149 -5.11 9.95 1.57
C CYS A 149 -4.08 10.50 0.57
N LEU A 150 -4.48 10.88 -0.65
CA LEU A 150 -3.53 11.35 -1.68
C LEU A 150 -2.65 12.52 -1.23
N PRO A 151 -3.18 13.59 -0.60
CA PRO A 151 -2.34 14.69 -0.11
C PRO A 151 -1.33 14.24 0.95
N ILE A 152 -1.70 13.26 1.78
CA ILE A 152 -0.84 12.72 2.84
C ILE A 152 0.32 11.93 2.21
N PHE A 153 0.03 11.03 1.25
CA PHE A 153 1.08 10.27 0.57
C PHE A 153 2.06 11.18 -0.17
N ARG A 154 1.56 12.25 -0.81
CA ARG A 154 2.42 13.26 -1.47
C ARG A 154 3.33 13.95 -0.46
N ALA A 155 2.77 14.45 0.64
CA ALA A 155 3.55 15.13 1.68
C ALA A 155 4.65 14.23 2.25
N ILE A 156 4.33 12.97 2.53
CA ILE A 156 5.30 11.97 3.00
C ILE A 156 6.43 11.77 1.99
N LEU A 157 6.09 11.58 0.72
CA LEU A 157 7.09 11.40 -0.35
C LEU A 157 7.95 12.64 -0.56
N ASP A 158 7.39 13.84 -0.43
CA ASP A 158 8.13 15.09 -0.48
C ASP A 158 9.10 15.19 0.72
N GLU A 159 8.68 14.81 1.92
CA GLU A 159 9.56 14.76 3.10
C GLU A 159 10.65 13.69 2.97
N ILE A 160 10.36 12.53 2.38
CA ILE A 160 11.35 11.48 2.10
C ILE A 160 12.39 12.02 1.11
N LYS A 161 11.95 12.65 0.02
CA LYS A 161 12.82 13.27 -0.99
C LYS A 161 13.72 14.35 -0.37
N ASN A 162 13.17 15.14 0.54
CA ASN A 162 13.89 16.20 1.26
C ASN A 162 14.68 15.70 2.47
N LYS A 163 14.66 14.39 2.77
CA LYS A 163 15.34 13.76 3.92
C LYS A 163 14.91 14.32 5.28
N THR A 164 13.67 14.78 5.37
CA THR A 164 13.06 15.30 6.61
C THR A 164 12.06 14.33 7.24
N TYR A 165 11.69 13.25 6.53
CA TYR A 165 10.77 12.25 7.05
C TYR A 165 11.35 11.50 8.26
N PRO A 166 10.62 11.39 9.39
CA PRO A 166 11.09 10.69 10.58
C PRO A 166 11.15 9.16 10.33
N LEU A 167 12.36 8.59 10.32
CA LEU A 167 12.58 7.16 10.06
C LEU A 167 12.46 6.27 11.31
N ASN A 168 11.98 6.80 12.44
CA ASN A 168 11.85 6.07 13.70
C ASN A 168 10.43 5.50 13.96
N GLY A 169 9.55 5.56 12.96
CA GLY A 169 8.22 4.96 13.02
C GLY A 169 7.56 4.87 11.64
N PHE A 170 6.30 4.45 11.65
CA PHE A 170 5.40 4.48 10.50
C PHE A 170 4.08 5.13 10.92
N LEU A 171 3.34 5.68 9.96
CA LEU A 171 2.09 6.38 10.22
C LEU A 171 0.90 5.42 10.15
N ASN A 172 0.04 5.43 11.17
CA ASN A 172 -1.27 4.76 11.13
C ASN A 172 -2.38 5.79 10.99
N ILE A 173 -3.21 5.66 9.96
CA ILE A 173 -4.30 6.56 9.62
C ILE A 173 -5.61 5.78 9.74
N ASP A 174 -6.52 6.26 10.57
CA ASP A 174 -7.88 5.71 10.66
C ASP A 174 -8.87 6.72 10.09
N LEU A 175 -9.57 6.30 9.04
CA LEU A 175 -10.55 7.11 8.33
C LEU A 175 -11.97 6.79 8.85
N PRO A 176 -12.78 7.82 9.14
CA PRO A 176 -14.13 7.64 9.66
C PRO A 176 -15.08 7.08 8.60
N THR A 177 -16.19 6.45 9.02
CA THR A 177 -17.19 5.88 8.09
C THR A 177 -17.71 6.88 7.05
N ASP A 178 -18.01 8.12 7.45
CA ASP A 178 -18.47 9.18 6.55
C ASP A 178 -17.34 10.16 6.26
N ILE A 179 -16.59 9.92 5.19
CA ILE A 179 -15.45 10.76 4.77
C ILE A 179 -15.89 12.16 4.35
N ALA A 180 -17.07 12.28 3.75
CA ALA A 180 -17.52 13.54 3.14
C ALA A 180 -18.02 14.55 4.17
N ASN A 181 -18.60 14.09 5.28
CA ASN A 181 -19.23 14.94 6.28
C ASN A 181 -18.56 14.91 7.66
N HIS A 182 -17.42 14.22 7.82
CA HIS A 182 -16.66 14.29 9.07
C HIS A 182 -16.01 15.67 9.22
N LYS A 183 -16.36 16.39 10.29
CA LYS A 183 -15.77 17.67 10.68
C LYS A 183 -14.83 17.50 11.87
#